data_AF-A0A932SGV0-F1
#
_entry.id   AF-A0A932SGV0-F1
#
_cell.length_a   1.000
_cell.length_b   1.000
_cell.length_c   1.000
_cell.angle_alpha   90.00
_cell.angle_beta   90.00
_cell.angle_gamma   90.00
#
_symmetry.space_group_name_H-M   'P 1'
#
loop_
_entity.id
_entity.type
_entity.pdbx_description
1 polymer ?
#
loop_
_entity_poly.entity_id
_entity_poly.type
_entity_poly.pdbx_seq_one_letter_code
_entity_poly.pdbx_strand_id
1 'polypeptide(L)'
;MKGSIAFFIVLFAGSAFAAALLTTTDIEQITGLKEVHTIPRGAPPTAQADLNFVDQRGEMLLTVSVGASALYDKAKQPRKVDVGGQTMEIPSYHAEVRGLGDEAFDAPPGNMQRALYVRKGTRSLALTRFIDPKTKQPALTMDQLKALASIVLERLSDHSD
;
A
#
# COMPACT_ATOMS: atom_id res chain seq x y z
N MET A 1 -17.72 45.14 18.77
CA MET A 1 -18.02 43.70 18.70
C MET A 1 -16.80 42.99 18.13
N LYS A 2 -16.09 42.20 18.94
CA LYS A 2 -14.94 41.40 18.50
C LYS A 2 -15.42 39.97 18.28
N GLY A 3 -15.53 39.55 17.02
CA GLY A 3 -15.83 38.16 16.66
C GLY A 3 -14.58 37.31 16.81
N SER A 4 -14.60 36.33 17.71
CA SER A 4 -13.54 35.32 17.81
C SER A 4 -13.85 34.20 16.81
N ILE A 5 -12.92 33.95 15.90
CA ILE A 5 -12.94 32.78 15.02
C ILE A 5 -12.38 31.61 15.83
N ALA A 6 -13.22 30.61 16.10
CA ALA A 6 -12.80 29.36 16.72
C ALA A 6 -12.09 28.50 15.66
N PHE A 7 -10.79 28.28 15.84
CA PHE A 7 -10.01 27.31 15.08
C PHE A 7 -10.31 25.91 15.64
N PHE A 8 -11.02 25.07 14.88
CA PHE A 8 -11.16 23.66 15.20
C PHE A 8 -9.92 22.92 14.70
N ILE A 9 -8.98 22.62 15.61
CA ILE A 9 -7.92 21.66 15.34
C ILE A 9 -8.52 20.27 15.57
N VAL A 10 -8.84 19.57 14.48
CA VAL A 10 -9.15 18.13 14.54
C VAL A 10 -7.82 17.39 14.54
N LEU A 11 -7.36 16.96 15.72
CA LEU A 11 -6.25 16.01 15.84
C LEU A 11 -6.74 14.62 15.42
N PHE A 12 -6.32 14.19 14.22
CA PHE A 12 -6.47 12.81 13.76
C PHE A 12 -5.39 11.94 14.41
N ALA A 13 -5.73 11.25 15.51
CA ALA A 13 -4.81 10.35 16.23
C ALA A 13 -4.53 9.01 15.51
N GLY A 14 -4.93 8.87 14.24
CA GLY A 14 -4.78 7.62 13.46
C GLY A 14 -3.52 7.52 12.58
N SER A 15 -2.67 8.54 12.50
CA SER A 15 -1.65 8.63 11.43
C SER A 15 -0.18 8.52 11.86
N ALA A 16 0.15 8.65 13.16
CA ALA A 16 1.56 8.71 13.57
C ALA A 16 2.28 7.35 13.44
N PHE A 17 1.64 6.25 13.85
CA PHE A 17 2.22 4.92 13.77
C PHE A 17 2.42 4.46 12.33
N ALA A 18 1.39 4.60 11.49
CA ALA A 18 1.50 4.23 10.08
C ALA A 18 2.57 5.08 9.37
N ALA A 19 2.62 6.40 9.62
CA ALA A 19 3.63 7.28 9.01
C ALA A 19 5.06 6.95 9.45
N ALA A 20 5.24 6.34 10.63
CA ALA A 20 6.55 5.84 11.07
C ALA A 20 7.01 4.61 10.28
N LEU A 21 6.10 3.82 9.69
CA LEU A 21 6.45 2.59 8.99
C LEU A 21 7.05 2.84 7.59
N LEU A 22 6.59 3.86 6.88
CA LEU A 22 7.14 4.23 5.58
C LEU A 22 6.97 5.73 5.32
N THR A 23 8.05 6.39 4.95
CA THR A 23 8.10 7.83 4.71
C THR A 23 8.23 8.16 3.22
N THR A 24 7.98 9.42 2.86
CA THR A 24 8.24 9.91 1.49
C THR A 24 9.73 9.82 1.15
N THR A 25 10.61 10.08 2.11
CA THR A 25 12.06 9.96 1.94
C THR A 25 12.49 8.55 1.58
N ASP A 26 11.92 7.52 2.22
CA ASP A 26 12.22 6.12 1.88
C ASP A 26 11.83 5.82 0.42
N ILE A 27 10.66 6.31 -0.02
CA ILE A 27 10.21 6.13 -1.40
C ILE A 27 11.14 6.84 -2.36
N GLU A 28 11.50 8.10 -2.11
CA GLU A 28 12.43 8.84 -2.97
C GLU A 28 13.80 8.17 -3.06
N GLN A 29 14.31 7.62 -1.96
CA GLN A 29 15.58 6.91 -1.92
C GLN A 29 15.56 5.61 -2.73
N ILE A 30 14.51 4.80 -2.59
CA ILE A 30 14.38 3.52 -3.29
C ILE A 30 14.05 3.71 -4.78
N THR A 31 13.27 4.73 -5.10
CA THR A 31 12.70 4.89 -6.45
C THR A 31 13.47 5.88 -7.32
N GLY A 32 14.25 6.78 -6.71
CA GLY A 32 14.86 7.92 -7.38
C GLY A 32 13.88 9.04 -7.73
N LEU A 33 12.59 8.88 -7.44
CA LEU A 33 11.59 9.93 -7.60
C LEU A 33 11.89 11.10 -6.65
N LYS A 34 11.29 12.25 -6.97
CA LYS A 34 11.40 13.50 -6.21
C LYS A 34 10.01 14.05 -5.97
N GLU A 35 9.90 14.79 -4.87
CA GLU A 35 8.66 15.47 -4.46
C GLU A 35 7.53 14.47 -4.28
N VAL A 36 7.84 13.37 -3.58
CA VAL A 36 6.81 12.39 -3.18
C VAL A 36 6.03 12.96 -2.00
N HIS A 37 4.71 12.87 -2.07
CA HIS A 37 3.82 13.36 -1.03
C HIS A 37 2.91 12.26 -0.50
N THR A 38 2.55 12.35 0.79
CA THR A 38 1.47 11.57 1.38
C THR A 38 0.15 12.30 1.24
N ILE A 39 -0.92 11.57 0.94
CA ILE A 39 -2.29 12.09 0.97
C ILE A 39 -3.14 11.34 1.99
N PRO A 40 -4.14 11.99 2.60
CA PRO A 40 -4.97 11.33 3.60
C PRO A 40 -5.87 10.27 2.96
N ARG A 41 -6.23 9.28 3.76
CA ARG A 41 -7.20 8.25 3.37
C ARG A 41 -8.51 8.90 2.94
N GLY A 42 -9.05 8.47 1.80
CA GLY A 42 -10.32 8.92 1.24
C GLY A 42 -10.25 10.24 0.47
N ALA A 43 -9.09 10.91 0.34
CA ALA A 43 -8.99 12.15 -0.44
C ALA A 43 -9.39 11.95 -1.91
N PRO A 44 -8.73 11.06 -2.67
CA PRO A 44 -9.36 10.41 -3.81
C PRO A 44 -10.00 9.09 -3.38
N PRO A 45 -11.06 8.61 -4.07
CA PRO A 45 -11.67 7.31 -3.79
C PRO A 45 -10.71 6.13 -3.81
N THR A 46 -9.57 6.24 -4.51
CA THR A 46 -8.52 5.22 -4.61
C THR A 46 -7.58 5.16 -3.40
N ALA A 47 -7.51 6.20 -2.57
CA ALA A 47 -6.62 6.28 -1.41
C ALA A 47 -7.28 5.65 -0.16
N GLN A 48 -7.52 4.34 -0.16
CA GLN A 48 -8.25 3.67 0.93
C GLN A 48 -7.34 2.99 1.96
N ALA A 49 -6.03 3.11 1.80
CA ALA A 49 -5.06 2.42 2.64
C ALA A 49 -4.58 3.28 3.82
N ASP A 50 -3.77 2.69 4.70
CA ASP A 50 -3.21 3.36 5.88
C ASP A 50 -2.20 4.44 5.46
N LEU A 51 -1.42 4.16 4.41
CA LEU A 51 -0.56 5.14 3.74
C LEU A 51 -0.88 5.21 2.26
N ASN A 52 -0.88 6.43 1.70
CA ASN A 52 -1.18 6.70 0.30
C ASN A 52 -0.18 7.74 -0.20
N PHE A 53 0.55 7.39 -1.26
CA PHE A 53 1.64 8.20 -1.81
C PHE A 53 1.36 8.62 -3.24
N VAL A 54 1.66 9.88 -3.54
CA VAL A 54 1.55 10.48 -4.88
C VAL A 54 2.87 11.08 -5.32
N ASP A 55 3.06 11.21 -6.63
CA ASP A 55 4.20 11.93 -7.20
C ASP A 55 4.00 13.45 -7.21
N GLN A 56 4.99 14.18 -7.74
CA GLN A 56 4.96 15.64 -7.93
C GLN A 56 3.75 16.15 -8.74
N ARG A 57 3.11 15.30 -9.55
CA ARG A 57 1.93 15.63 -10.36
C ARG A 57 0.62 15.36 -9.60
N GLY A 58 0.70 14.77 -8.41
CA GLY A 58 -0.46 14.30 -7.65
C GLY A 58 -0.99 12.94 -8.12
N GLU A 59 -0.26 12.22 -8.97
CA GLU A 59 -0.67 10.90 -9.44
C GLU A 59 -0.31 9.82 -8.42
N MET A 60 -1.22 8.87 -8.20
CA MET A 60 -1.00 7.77 -7.25
C MET A 60 0.22 6.93 -7.64
N LEU A 61 1.10 6.68 -6.67
CA LEU A 61 2.26 5.81 -6.81
C LEU A 61 2.03 4.47 -6.12
N LEU A 62 1.71 4.55 -4.82
CA LEU A 62 1.73 3.43 -3.90
C LEU A 62 0.67 3.62 -2.82
N THR A 63 0.00 2.54 -2.47
CA THR A 63 -0.74 2.43 -1.22
C THR A 63 -0.20 1.31 -0.35
N VAL A 64 -0.22 1.51 0.96
CA VAL A 64 0.27 0.54 1.95
C VAL A 64 -0.80 0.30 3.01
N SER A 65 -1.20 -0.96 3.15
CA SER A 65 -2.10 -1.41 4.22
C SER A 65 -1.38 -2.35 5.17
N VAL A 66 -1.57 -2.14 6.47
CA VAL A 66 -1.07 -3.02 7.53
C VAL A 66 -2.26 -3.57 8.32
N GLY A 67 -2.24 -4.86 8.64
CA GLY A 67 -3.32 -5.46 9.41
C GLY A 67 -2.98 -6.81 9.99
N ALA A 68 -4.01 -7.59 10.32
CA ALA A 68 -3.88 -8.94 10.86
C ALA A 68 -3.56 -9.94 9.74
N SER A 69 -2.84 -11.02 10.07
CA SER A 69 -2.46 -12.10 9.15
C SER A 69 -3.62 -12.65 8.32
N ALA A 70 -4.84 -12.68 8.87
CA ALA A 70 -6.05 -13.10 8.14
C ALA A 70 -6.31 -12.30 6.84
N LEU A 71 -5.83 -11.05 6.74
CA LEU A 71 -5.93 -10.27 5.49
C LEU A 71 -5.02 -10.82 4.39
N TYR A 72 -3.84 -11.35 4.74
CA TYR A 72 -2.96 -12.04 3.78
C TYR A 72 -3.64 -13.30 3.25
N ASP A 73 -4.19 -14.12 4.15
CA ASP A 73 -4.88 -15.36 3.77
C ASP A 73 -6.07 -15.06 2.86
N LYS A 74 -6.86 -14.03 3.20
CA LYS A 74 -7.98 -13.56 2.38
C LYS A 74 -7.53 -13.05 1.01
N ALA A 75 -6.42 -12.31 0.95
CA ALA A 75 -5.90 -11.77 -0.32
C ALA A 75 -5.41 -12.87 -1.27
N LYS A 76 -5.00 -14.03 -0.74
CA LYS A 76 -4.57 -15.20 -1.52
C LYS A 76 -5.74 -15.93 -2.18
N GLN A 77 -6.95 -15.80 -1.63
CA GLN A 77 -8.14 -16.47 -2.15
C GLN A 77 -8.62 -15.86 -3.49
N PRO A 78 -9.24 -16.67 -4.38
CA PRO A 78 -9.92 -16.15 -5.56
C PRO A 78 -11.00 -15.12 -5.19
N ARG A 79 -11.13 -14.08 -6.01
CA ARG A 79 -12.22 -13.10 -5.87
C ARG A 79 -13.40 -13.52 -6.72
N LYS A 80 -14.60 -13.39 -6.15
CA LYS A 80 -15.86 -13.56 -6.89
C LYS A 80 -16.26 -12.22 -7.50
N VAL A 81 -16.53 -12.22 -8.80
CA VAL A 81 -16.97 -11.04 -9.54
C VAL A 81 -18.19 -11.42 -10.36
N ASP A 82 -19.26 -10.65 -10.21
CA ASP A 82 -20.45 -10.81 -11.01
C ASP A 82 -20.29 -10.06 -12.34
N VAL A 83 -20.34 -10.80 -13.45
CA VAL A 83 -20.24 -10.27 -14.81
C VAL A 83 -21.46 -10.75 -15.59
N GLY A 84 -22.34 -9.82 -15.98
CA GLY A 84 -23.53 -10.16 -16.77
C GLY A 84 -24.50 -11.12 -16.07
N GLY A 85 -24.60 -11.08 -14.74
CA GLY A 85 -25.45 -11.98 -13.95
C GLY A 85 -24.85 -13.35 -13.66
N GLN A 86 -23.59 -13.58 -14.02
CA GLN A 86 -22.84 -14.79 -13.67
C GLN A 86 -21.72 -14.47 -12.68
N THR A 87 -21.62 -15.25 -11.60
CA THR A 87 -20.50 -15.15 -10.66
C THR A 87 -19.30 -15.91 -11.21
N MET A 88 -18.21 -15.19 -11.45
CA MET A 88 -16.93 -15.74 -11.88
C MET A 88 -15.91 -15.69 -10.73
N GLU A 89 -15.11 -16.75 -10.58
CA GLU A 89 -13.95 -16.73 -9.69
C GLU A 89 -12.69 -16.32 -10.46
N ILE A 90 -12.08 -15.23 -10.02
CA ILE A 90 -10.84 -14.69 -10.61
C ILE A 90 -9.71 -14.97 -9.62
N PRO A 91 -8.66 -15.72 -10.02
CA PRO A 91 -7.53 -15.98 -9.15
C PRO A 91 -6.83 -14.67 -8.75
N SER A 92 -6.46 -14.56 -7.48
CA SER A 92 -5.74 -13.39 -6.94
C SER A 92 -4.25 -13.65 -6.81
N TYR A 93 -3.86 -14.87 -6.48
CA TYR A 93 -2.46 -15.29 -6.34
C TYR A 93 -1.77 -15.48 -7.70
N HIS A 94 -0.53 -15.00 -7.82
CA HIS A 94 0.33 -15.29 -8.97
C HIS A 94 1.51 -16.18 -8.55
N ALA A 95 2.49 -15.64 -7.83
CA ALA A 95 3.68 -16.39 -7.44
C ALA A 95 4.17 -16.04 -6.04
N GLU A 96 4.88 -16.99 -5.41
CA GLU A 96 5.59 -16.79 -4.16
C GLU A 96 6.75 -15.81 -4.35
N VAL A 97 6.91 -14.90 -3.40
CA VAL A 97 8.06 -13.98 -3.32
C VAL A 97 8.88 -14.36 -2.10
N ARG A 98 10.07 -14.91 -2.32
CA ARG A 98 10.97 -15.35 -1.24
C ARG A 98 11.74 -14.19 -0.62
N GLY A 99 12.16 -14.38 0.63
CA GLY A 99 13.02 -13.45 1.36
C GLY A 99 12.31 -12.26 1.99
N LEU A 100 10.96 -12.29 2.08
CA LEU A 100 10.15 -11.25 2.72
C LEU A 100 9.17 -11.87 3.71
N GLY A 101 9.28 -11.45 4.98
CA GLY A 101 8.44 -11.98 6.05
C GLY A 101 8.59 -13.50 6.21
N ASP A 102 7.53 -14.12 6.74
CA ASP A 102 7.41 -15.58 6.80
C ASP A 102 6.92 -16.13 5.46
N GLU A 103 6.00 -15.40 4.81
CA GLU A 103 5.53 -15.67 3.47
C GLU A 103 5.24 -14.37 2.73
N ALA A 104 5.45 -14.38 1.42
CA ALA A 104 4.97 -13.32 0.54
C ALA A 104 4.53 -13.85 -0.82
N PHE A 105 3.65 -13.12 -1.48
CA PHE A 105 3.26 -13.39 -2.87
C PHE A 105 2.95 -12.10 -3.63
N ASP A 106 3.09 -12.18 -4.95
CA ASP A 106 2.65 -11.13 -5.87
C ASP A 106 1.30 -11.45 -6.51
N ALA A 107 0.60 -10.40 -6.95
CA ALA A 107 -0.77 -10.47 -7.43
C ALA A 107 -1.09 -9.28 -8.34
N PRO A 108 -2.10 -9.35 -9.22
CA PRO A 108 -2.80 -10.57 -9.66
C PRO A 108 -1.95 -11.40 -10.63
N PRO A 109 -2.40 -12.60 -11.05
CA PRO A 109 -1.81 -13.31 -12.17
C PRO A 109 -1.88 -12.53 -13.48
N GLY A 110 -0.95 -12.82 -14.39
CA GLY A 110 -0.83 -12.19 -15.71
C GLY A 110 0.52 -11.51 -15.89
N ASN A 111 0.60 -10.58 -16.84
CA ASN A 111 1.87 -9.92 -17.21
C ASN A 111 2.19 -8.68 -16.36
N MET A 112 1.32 -8.31 -15.42
CA MET A 112 1.46 -7.08 -14.65
C MET A 112 0.91 -7.26 -13.24
N GLN A 113 1.76 -7.75 -12.35
CA GLN A 113 1.46 -7.80 -10.91
C GLN A 113 1.37 -6.36 -10.39
N ARG A 114 0.41 -6.06 -9.55
CA ARG A 114 0.17 -4.72 -8.99
C ARG A 114 0.24 -4.69 -7.48
N ALA A 115 0.25 -5.83 -6.82
CA ALA A 115 0.31 -5.93 -5.38
C ALA A 115 1.37 -6.92 -4.93
N LEU A 116 1.98 -6.60 -3.79
CA LEU A 116 2.83 -7.48 -3.00
C LEU A 116 2.18 -7.64 -1.63
N TYR A 117 1.88 -8.87 -1.25
CA TYR A 117 1.33 -9.22 0.05
C TYR A 117 2.40 -9.96 0.85
N VAL A 118 2.60 -9.57 2.10
CA VAL A 118 3.57 -10.19 3.01
C VAL A 118 2.88 -10.53 4.33
N ARG A 119 3.18 -11.70 4.88
CA ARG A 119 2.80 -12.12 6.23
C ARG A 119 4.05 -12.23 7.10
N LYS A 120 4.00 -11.68 8.31
CA LYS A 120 5.05 -11.84 9.32
C LYS A 120 4.39 -11.99 10.69
N GLY A 121 4.51 -13.17 11.30
CA GLY A 121 3.79 -13.53 12.51
C GLY A 121 2.27 -13.34 12.35
N THR A 122 1.69 -12.55 13.27
CA THR A 122 0.25 -12.23 13.30
C THR A 122 -0.13 -11.00 12.46
N ARG A 123 0.83 -10.41 11.74
CA ARG A 123 0.64 -9.20 10.93
C ARG A 123 0.69 -9.51 9.43
N SER A 124 0.02 -8.67 8.66
CA SER A 124 0.07 -8.65 7.20
C SER A 124 0.40 -7.26 6.70
N LEU A 125 1.07 -7.20 5.56
CA LEU A 125 1.40 -6.00 4.81
C LEU A 125 0.92 -6.17 3.37
N ALA A 126 0.28 -5.15 2.81
CA ALA A 126 -0.09 -5.09 1.41
C ALA A 126 0.44 -3.80 0.78
N LEU A 127 1.29 -3.91 -0.23
CA LEU A 127 1.77 -2.79 -1.05
C LEU A 127 1.09 -2.89 -2.41
N THR A 128 0.37 -1.85 -2.83
CA THR A 128 -0.26 -1.79 -4.17
C THR A 128 0.29 -0.63 -4.99
N ARG A 129 0.89 -0.96 -6.13
CA ARG A 129 1.38 0.01 -7.11
C ARG A 129 0.30 0.40 -8.12
N PHE A 130 0.33 1.67 -8.49
CA PHE A 130 -0.57 2.25 -9.48
C PHE A 130 0.07 2.26 -10.86
N ILE A 131 -0.76 2.44 -11.89
CA ILE A 131 -0.29 2.58 -13.27
C ILE A 131 -0.09 4.07 -13.52
N ASP A 132 1.10 4.44 -13.98
CA ASP A 132 1.36 5.82 -14.40
C ASP A 132 0.52 6.10 -15.66
N PRO A 133 -0.35 7.13 -15.64
CA PRO A 133 -1.25 7.41 -16.75
C PRO A 133 -0.52 7.84 -18.03
N LYS A 134 0.72 8.34 -17.93
CA LYS A 134 1.55 8.77 -19.05
C LYS A 134 2.26 7.59 -19.71
N THR A 135 2.89 6.70 -18.93
CA THR A 135 3.68 5.59 -19.47
C THR A 135 2.87 4.32 -19.69
N LYS A 136 1.69 4.22 -19.07
CA LYS A 136 0.86 2.99 -19.01
C LYS A 136 1.58 1.80 -18.37
N GLN A 137 2.65 2.06 -17.63
CA GLN A 137 3.40 1.06 -16.87
C GLN A 137 3.16 1.23 -15.37
N PRO A 138 3.41 0.20 -14.55
CA PRO A 138 3.41 0.37 -13.11
C PRO A 138 4.37 1.47 -12.70
N ALA A 139 3.92 2.37 -11.82
CA ALA A 139 4.70 3.51 -11.35
C ALA A 139 5.98 3.09 -10.61
N LEU A 140 5.95 1.92 -9.96
CA LEU A 140 7.07 1.32 -9.24
C LEU A 140 7.37 -0.07 -9.79
N THR A 141 8.64 -0.51 -9.80
CA THR A 141 9.04 -1.87 -10.16
C THR A 141 8.77 -2.86 -9.01
N MET A 142 8.79 -4.17 -9.30
CA MET A 142 8.55 -5.15 -8.24
C MET A 142 9.70 -5.18 -7.23
N ASP A 143 10.94 -4.94 -7.69
CA ASP A 143 12.10 -4.87 -6.79
C ASP A 143 12.04 -3.65 -5.87
N GLN A 144 11.52 -2.51 -6.37
CA GLN A 144 11.22 -1.36 -5.51
C GLN A 144 10.14 -1.70 -4.46
N LEU A 145 9.09 -2.43 -4.83
CA LEU A 145 8.07 -2.89 -3.87
C LEU A 145 8.67 -3.80 -2.79
N LYS A 146 9.55 -4.74 -3.18
CA LYS A 146 10.23 -5.62 -2.22
C LYS A 146 11.11 -4.83 -1.26
N ALA A 147 11.89 -3.86 -1.76
CA ALA A 147 12.73 -3.02 -0.92
C ALA A 147 11.92 -2.17 0.07
N LEU A 148 10.82 -1.57 -0.38
CA LEU A 148 9.90 -0.82 0.50
C LEU A 148 9.23 -1.74 1.53
N ALA A 149 8.85 -2.96 1.13
CA ALA A 149 8.30 -3.93 2.06
C ALA A 149 9.31 -4.31 3.16
N SER A 150 10.59 -4.50 2.83
CA SER A 150 11.63 -4.76 3.83
C SER A 150 11.71 -3.65 4.88
N ILE A 151 11.73 -2.38 4.45
CA ILE A 151 11.75 -1.22 5.36
C ILE A 151 10.55 -1.26 6.33
N VAL A 152 9.34 -1.52 5.81
CA VAL A 152 8.14 -1.60 6.64
C VAL A 152 8.23 -2.76 7.64
N LEU A 153 8.73 -3.92 7.21
CA LEU A 153 8.84 -5.12 8.05
C LEU A 153 9.88 -4.96 9.16
N GLU A 154 11.00 -4.27 8.89
CA GLU A 154 12.00 -3.91 9.89
C GLU A 154 11.35 -3.05 10.98
N ARG A 155 10.71 -1.95 10.58
CA ARG A 155 10.09 -1.01 11.53
C ARG A 155 8.86 -1.57 12.26
N LEU A 156 8.14 -2.50 11.66
CA LEU A 156 7.06 -3.24 12.34
C LEU A 156 7.60 -4.13 13.45
N SER A 157 8.79 -4.69 13.28
CA SER A 157 9.40 -5.59 14.27
C SER A 157 9.88 -4.81 15.49
N ASP A 158 10.42 -3.61 15.28
CA ASP A 158 10.93 -2.72 16.35
C ASP A 158 9.85 -2.20 17.32
N HIS A 159 8.56 -2.38 17.01
CA HIS A 159 7.43 -1.94 17.84
C HIS A 159 6.66 -3.12 18.46
N SER A 160 7.22 -4.33 18.42
CA SER A 160 6.58 -5.57 18.88
C SER A 160 7.03 -6.02 20.28
N ASP A 161 7.84 -5.22 20.98
CA ASP A 161 8.37 -5.48 22.33
C ASP A 161 7.65 -4.65 23.42
#